data_AF-A0A4P5X2I3-F1
#
_entry.id   AF-A0A4P5X2I3-F1
#
_cell.length_a   1.000
_cell.length_b   1.000
_cell.length_c   1.000
_cell.angle_alpha   90.00
_cell.angle_beta   90.00
_cell.angle_gamma   90.00
#
_symmetry.space_group_name_H-M   'P 1'
#
loop_
_entity.id
_entity.type
_entity.pdbx_description
1 polymer ?
#
loop_
_entity_poly.entity_id
_entity_poly.type
_entity_poly.pdbx_seq_one_letter_code
_entity_poly.pdbx_strand_id
1 'polypeptide(L)'
;MKGLTQPAFFDRLQICPRCGYDLGATDVSLPCPECGQVNGLCVQLAGVPRHLGGAVHRRVLRIVVVIGAVLLAQAVLIVWAFSLRTALLLLVMFVLAVVWLMVSSPRERGGTERFLIVAGALVRLPAKADGGVLTDSLRVEIDAGDTVQLRVIGTQWAGLVIARADSSKKFEAGFACADAEVARVGEMIAAVVGGGVRVVW
;
A
#
# COMPACT_ATOMS: atom_id res chain seq x y z
N MET A 1 -0.99 -17.89 -11.57
CA MET A 1 -0.92 -16.85 -10.51
C MET A 1 -0.80 -17.56 -9.18
N LYS A 2 0.17 -17.24 -8.33
CA LYS A 2 0.16 -17.75 -6.94
C LYS A 2 -1.17 -17.29 -6.33
N GLY A 3 -1.95 -18.22 -5.78
CA GLY A 3 -3.25 -17.92 -5.18
C GLY A 3 -3.07 -16.83 -4.13
N LEU A 4 -3.74 -15.70 -4.36
CA LEU A 4 -3.87 -14.67 -3.35
C LEU A 4 -4.60 -15.28 -2.15
N THR A 5 -4.13 -14.99 -0.95
CA THR A 5 -4.77 -15.45 0.28
C THR A 5 -6.17 -14.86 0.34
N GLN A 6 -7.18 -15.71 0.57
CA GLN A 6 -8.55 -15.26 0.80
C GLN A 6 -8.61 -14.37 2.05
N PRO A 7 -9.66 -13.54 2.18
CA PRO A 7 -9.90 -12.74 3.38
C PRO A 7 -9.83 -13.62 4.63
N ALA A 8 -8.97 -13.25 5.58
CA ALA A 8 -8.80 -13.97 6.82
C ALA A 8 -9.28 -13.10 7.98
N PHE A 9 -9.99 -13.74 8.91
CA PHE A 9 -10.56 -13.08 10.07
C PHE A 9 -9.83 -13.58 11.30
N PHE A 10 -9.40 -12.65 12.14
CA PHE A 10 -8.71 -12.99 13.38
C PHE A 10 -9.40 -12.30 14.53
N ASP A 11 -9.72 -13.09 15.55
CA ASP A 11 -10.24 -12.58 16.81
C ASP A 11 -9.16 -11.86 17.61
N ARG A 12 -7.87 -12.18 17.35
CA ARG A 12 -6.74 -11.63 18.07
C ARG A 12 -5.51 -11.46 17.19
N LEU A 13 -4.88 -10.30 17.29
CA LEU A 13 -3.56 -10.02 16.75
C LEU A 13 -2.48 -10.48 17.74
N GLN A 14 -1.46 -11.17 17.24
CA GLN A 14 -0.28 -11.53 18.04
C GLN A 14 0.68 -10.35 18.22
N ILE A 15 0.66 -9.38 17.31
CA ILE A 15 1.58 -8.24 17.32
C ILE A 15 0.79 -6.96 17.09
N CYS A 16 1.05 -5.94 17.89
CA CYS A 16 0.40 -4.64 17.76
C CYS A 16 0.81 -3.99 16.43
N PRO A 17 -0.14 -3.64 15.56
CA PRO A 17 0.19 -3.06 14.27
C PRO A 17 0.70 -1.62 14.37
N ARG A 18 0.64 -0.99 15.55
CA ARG A 18 1.10 0.39 15.79
C ARG A 18 2.54 0.45 16.28
N CYS A 19 2.91 -0.34 17.30
CA CYS A 19 4.23 -0.26 17.93
C CYS A 19 5.05 -1.57 17.82
N GLY A 20 4.48 -2.64 17.28
CA GLY A 20 5.16 -3.94 17.18
C GLY A 20 5.23 -4.72 18.49
N TYR A 21 4.55 -4.27 19.55
CA TYR A 21 4.48 -4.99 20.83
C TYR A 21 3.80 -6.36 20.69
N ASP A 22 4.31 -7.38 21.37
CA ASP A 22 3.72 -8.73 21.39
C ASP A 22 2.44 -8.73 22.24
N LEU A 23 1.30 -8.98 21.59
CA LEU A 23 -0.02 -9.03 22.19
C LEU A 23 -0.44 -10.47 22.57
N GLY A 24 0.42 -11.47 22.33
CA GLY A 24 0.15 -12.87 22.64
C GLY A 24 -0.10 -13.14 24.13
N ALA A 25 0.42 -12.29 25.02
CA ALA A 25 0.19 -12.35 26.46
C ALA A 25 -0.92 -11.42 26.97
N THR A 26 -1.35 -10.42 26.18
CA THR A 26 -2.31 -9.38 26.62
C THR A 26 -3.75 -9.81 26.37
N ASP A 27 -4.64 -9.66 27.34
CA ASP A 27 -6.07 -9.91 27.16
C ASP A 27 -6.62 -9.18 25.92
N VAL A 28 -7.44 -9.87 25.12
CA VAL A 28 -8.01 -9.37 23.85
C VAL A 28 -8.87 -8.13 24.06
N SER A 29 -9.45 -7.99 25.25
CA SER A 29 -10.28 -6.85 25.61
C SER A 29 -9.47 -5.59 25.97
N LEU A 30 -8.18 -5.74 26.25
CA LEU A 30 -7.34 -4.64 26.72
C LEU A 30 -6.61 -3.93 25.56
N PRO A 31 -6.48 -2.60 25.63
CA PRO A 31 -5.66 -1.86 24.68
C PRO A 31 -4.18 -2.25 24.81
N CYS A 32 -3.41 -2.01 23.74
CA CYS A 32 -1.97 -2.24 23.74
C CYS A 32 -1.32 -1.46 24.91
N PRO A 33 -0.53 -2.10 25.78
CA PRO A 33 0.07 -1.44 26.93
C PRO A 33 1.08 -0.34 26.56
N GLU A 34 1.75 -0.49 25.41
CA GLU A 34 2.75 0.48 24.93
C GLU A 34 2.14 1.73 24.29
N CYS A 35 1.05 1.56 23.53
CA CYS A 35 0.56 2.63 22.64
C CYS A 35 -0.95 2.91 22.74
N GLY A 36 -1.66 2.23 23.64
CA GLY A 36 -3.09 2.40 23.88
C GLY A 36 -4.01 1.97 22.74
N GLN A 37 -3.48 1.37 21.67
CA GLN A 37 -4.29 0.93 20.53
C GLN A 37 -5.23 -0.19 20.95
N VAL A 38 -6.52 -0.06 20.68
CA VAL A 38 -7.50 -1.14 20.89
C VAL A 38 -7.21 -2.28 19.91
N ASN A 39 -6.93 -3.47 20.43
CA ASN A 39 -6.62 -4.66 19.63
C ASN A 39 -7.80 -5.63 19.69
N GLY A 40 -8.90 -5.26 19.04
CA GLY A 40 -10.08 -6.12 18.93
C GLY A 40 -10.07 -6.99 17.67
N LEU A 41 -11.28 -7.38 17.25
CA LEU A 41 -11.54 -8.04 15.97
C LEU A 41 -10.78 -7.34 14.84
N CYS A 42 -10.17 -8.12 13.96
CA CYS A 42 -9.47 -7.58 12.81
C CYS A 42 -9.71 -8.40 11.54
N VAL A 43 -9.70 -7.70 10.40
CA VAL A 43 -9.89 -8.31 9.08
C VAL A 43 -8.61 -8.13 8.29
N GLN A 44 -8.03 -9.24 7.83
CA GLN A 44 -6.89 -9.22 6.93
C GLN A 44 -7.33 -9.50 5.50
N LEU A 45 -7.02 -8.58 4.60
CA LEU A 45 -7.27 -8.68 3.17
C LEU A 45 -5.93 -8.77 2.43
N ALA A 46 -5.85 -9.54 1.35
CA ALA A 46 -4.69 -9.54 0.46
C ALA A 46 -5.06 -8.86 -0.85
N GLY A 47 -4.28 -7.87 -1.27
CA GLY A 47 -4.63 -7.09 -2.46
C GLY A 47 -3.56 -6.14 -2.96
N VAL A 48 -3.94 -5.23 -3.86
CA VAL A 48 -3.05 -4.28 -4.52
C VAL A 48 -3.58 -2.87 -4.27
N PRO A 49 -2.79 -1.97 -3.65
CA PRO A 49 -3.20 -0.58 -3.47
C PRO A 49 -3.27 0.13 -4.83
N ARG A 50 -4.37 0.84 -5.11
CA ARG A 50 -4.57 1.60 -6.35
C ARG A 50 -4.20 3.07 -6.21
N HIS A 51 -4.42 3.67 -5.04
CA HIS A 51 -4.11 5.08 -4.82
C HIS A 51 -3.41 5.31 -3.49
N LEU A 52 -2.12 5.65 -3.60
CA LEU A 52 -1.37 6.38 -2.59
C LEU A 52 -0.78 7.57 -3.32
N GLY A 53 -0.94 8.78 -2.78
CA GLY A 53 -0.79 10.08 -3.45
C GLY A 53 0.53 10.41 -4.16
N GLY A 54 1.41 9.45 -4.45
CA GLY A 54 2.64 9.63 -5.21
C GLY A 54 2.50 9.62 -6.74
N ALA A 55 1.29 9.56 -7.32
CA ALA A 55 1.13 9.52 -8.78
C ALA A 55 1.67 10.79 -9.47
N VAL A 56 1.51 11.95 -8.83
CA VAL A 56 2.01 13.24 -9.36
C VAL A 56 3.53 13.30 -9.28
N HIS A 57 4.12 13.02 -8.12
CA HIS A 57 5.58 12.97 -7.98
C HIS A 57 6.24 11.98 -8.94
N ARG A 58 5.60 10.83 -9.21
CA ARG A 58 6.10 9.87 -10.19
C ARG A 58 5.99 10.36 -11.63
N ARG A 59 4.88 11.03 -11.99
CA ARG A 59 4.77 11.65 -13.32
C ARG A 59 5.84 12.72 -13.50
N VAL A 60 6.04 13.58 -12.50
CA VAL A 60 7.09 14.61 -12.50
C VAL A 60 8.48 13.98 -12.60
N LEU A 61 8.78 12.96 -11.79
CA LEU A 61 10.07 12.26 -11.84
C LEU A 61 10.33 11.63 -13.22
N ARG A 62 9.32 10.97 -13.82
CA ARG A 62 9.42 10.41 -15.17
C ARG A 62 9.69 11.49 -16.21
N ILE A 63 8.99 12.62 -16.12
CA ILE A 63 9.21 13.77 -17.02
C ILE A 63 10.65 14.30 -16.86
N VAL A 64 11.12 14.49 -15.62
CA VAL A 64 12.49 14.97 -15.34
C VAL A 64 13.53 13.99 -15.89
N VAL A 65 13.35 12.68 -15.72
CA VAL A 65 14.27 11.65 -16.25
C VAL A 65 14.28 11.67 -17.78
N VAL A 66 13.12 11.81 -18.44
CA VAL A 66 13.04 11.88 -19.91
C VAL A 66 13.73 13.15 -20.42
N ILE A 67 13.43 14.31 -19.83
CA ILE A 67 14.08 15.58 -20.21
C ILE A 67 15.59 15.50 -19.99
N GLY A 68 16.02 14.98 -18.83
CA GLY A 68 17.44 14.79 -18.51
C GLY A 68 18.15 13.87 -19.50
N ALA A 69 17.51 12.77 -19.91
CA ALA A 69 18.04 11.86 -20.92
C ALA A 69 18.18 12.52 -22.30
N VAL A 70 17.20 13.33 -22.72
CA VAL A 70 17.25 14.06 -24.00
C VAL A 70 18.37 15.11 -23.99
N LEU A 71 18.45 15.91 -22.93
CA LEU A 71 19.51 16.93 -22.79
C LEU A 71 20.89 16.29 -22.77
N LEU A 72 21.05 15.18 -22.05
CA LEU A 72 22.31 14.46 -22.01
C LEU A 72 22.67 13.87 -23.38
N ALA A 73 21.71 13.29 -24.11
CA ALA A 73 21.97 12.76 -25.45
C ALA A 73 22.49 13.85 -26.41
N GLN A 74 21.93 15.05 -26.35
CA GLN A 74 22.44 16.20 -27.11
C GLN A 74 23.84 16.61 -26.67
N ALA A 75 24.12 16.67 -25.37
CA ALA A 75 25.43 16.98 -24.83
C ALA A 75 26.49 15.95 -25.28
N VAL A 76 26.15 14.66 -25.27
CA VAL A 76 27.04 13.58 -25.75
C VAL A 76 27.33 13.75 -27.24
N LEU A 77 26.34 14.06 -28.07
CA LEU A 77 26.54 14.29 -29.51
C LEU A 77 27.49 15.48 -29.78
N ILE A 78 27.32 16.58 -29.04
CA ILE A 78 28.20 17.75 -29.14
C ILE A 78 29.61 17.40 -28.69
N VAL A 79 29.77 16.75 -27.53
CA VAL A 79 31.09 16.37 -26.98
C VAL A 79 31.78 15.32 -27.85
N TRP A 80 31.03 14.44 -28.51
CA TRP A 80 31.58 13.42 -29.41
C TRP A 80 32.32 14.03 -30.60
N ALA A 81 31.89 15.20 -31.07
CA ALA A 81 32.58 15.94 -32.13
C ALA A 81 33.97 16.46 -31.70
N PHE A 82 34.22 16.62 -30.40
CA PHE A 82 35.49 17.11 -29.86
C PHE A 82 36.38 16.01 -29.28
N SER A 83 35.80 15.02 -28.58
CA SER A 83 36.57 13.96 -27.94
C SER A 83 35.72 12.71 -27.64
N LEU A 84 36.12 11.59 -28.26
CA LEU A 84 35.51 10.28 -28.07
C LEU A 84 35.59 9.81 -26.61
N ARG A 85 36.71 10.06 -25.92
CA ARG A 85 36.94 9.57 -24.55
C ARG A 85 35.99 10.22 -23.55
N THR A 86 35.76 11.52 -23.66
CA THR A 86 34.84 12.25 -22.78
C THR A 86 33.39 11.86 -23.04
N ALA A 87 33.01 11.64 -24.31
CA ALA A 87 31.68 11.14 -24.66
C ALA A 87 31.40 9.78 -24.02
N LEU A 88 32.39 8.87 -24.04
CA LEU A 88 32.25 7.52 -23.49
C LEU A 88 32.15 7.54 -21.95
N LEU A 89 32.90 8.39 -21.26
CA LEU A 89 32.77 8.58 -19.80
C LEU A 89 31.38 9.11 -19.39
N LEU A 90 30.83 10.08 -20.13
CA LEU A 90 29.49 10.60 -19.87
C LEU A 90 28.41 9.53 -20.05
N LEU A 91 28.55 8.70 -21.09
CA LEU A 91 27.64 7.57 -21.33
C LEU A 91 27.68 6.56 -20.17
N VAL A 92 28.88 6.18 -19.71
CA VAL A 92 29.03 5.25 -18.57
C VAL A 92 28.41 5.80 -17.31
N MET A 93 28.68 7.08 -16.98
CA MET A 93 28.09 7.75 -15.81
C MET A 93 26.56 7.78 -15.87
N PHE A 94 25.98 7.98 -17.06
CA PHE A 94 24.54 7.96 -17.24
C PHE A 94 23.95 6.56 -17.05
N VAL A 95 24.57 5.53 -17.63
CA VAL A 95 24.14 4.15 -17.43
C VAL A 95 24.17 3.79 -15.94
N LEU A 96 25.25 4.17 -15.23
CA LEU A 96 25.35 3.97 -13.79
C LEU A 96 24.26 4.71 -13.01
N ALA A 97 23.96 5.97 -13.38
CA ALA A 97 22.89 6.74 -12.76
C ALA A 97 21.51 6.10 -13.00
N VAL A 98 21.23 5.60 -14.21
CA VAL A 98 19.98 4.89 -14.53
C VAL A 98 19.88 3.58 -13.74
N VAL A 99 20.95 2.79 -13.67
CA VAL A 99 20.99 1.55 -12.88
C VAL A 99 20.77 1.87 -11.40
N TRP A 100 21.47 2.87 -10.87
CA TRP A 100 21.29 3.32 -9.49
C TRP A 100 19.85 3.74 -9.24
N LEU A 101 19.22 4.52 -10.15
CA LEU A 101 17.84 4.96 -10.04
C LEU A 101 16.85 3.79 -10.13
N MET A 102 17.13 2.75 -10.93
CA MET A 102 16.32 1.53 -10.97
C MET A 102 16.45 0.69 -9.69
N VAL A 103 17.62 0.69 -9.05
CA VAL A 103 17.88 -0.04 -7.80
C VAL A 103 17.35 0.73 -6.58
N SER A 104 17.51 2.05 -6.56
CA SER A 104 17.09 2.96 -5.48
C SER A 104 15.62 3.39 -5.61
N SER A 105 15.02 3.24 -6.80
CA SER A 105 13.58 3.25 -6.97
C SER A 105 13.00 2.31 -5.91
N PRO A 106 12.20 2.83 -4.95
CA PRO A 106 11.56 1.99 -3.96
C PRO A 106 10.69 1.02 -4.73
N ARG A 107 11.24 -0.18 -4.95
CA ARG A 107 10.77 -1.20 -5.89
C ARG A 107 9.28 -1.25 -5.73
N GLU A 108 8.58 -0.71 -6.74
CA GLU A 108 7.14 -0.52 -6.68
C GLU A 108 6.55 -1.85 -6.24
N ARG A 109 6.00 -1.88 -5.03
CA ARG A 109 5.26 -3.01 -4.49
C ARG A 109 3.95 -3.13 -5.27
N GLY A 110 4.04 -3.31 -6.58
CA GLY A 110 3.01 -3.97 -7.38
C GLY A 110 2.90 -5.46 -7.01
N GLY A 111 3.72 -5.91 -6.06
CA GLY A 111 3.44 -7.08 -5.26
C GLY A 111 2.19 -6.87 -4.43
N THR A 112 1.43 -7.95 -4.31
CA THR A 112 0.32 -8.11 -3.38
C THR A 112 0.76 -7.64 -1.98
N GLU A 113 -0.05 -6.82 -1.34
CA GLU A 113 0.10 -6.35 0.03
C GLU A 113 -0.99 -6.97 0.92
N ARG A 114 -0.76 -6.95 2.22
CA ARG A 114 -1.74 -7.34 3.22
C ARG A 114 -2.32 -6.05 3.82
N PHE A 115 -3.64 -5.93 3.83
CA PHE A 115 -4.36 -4.85 4.50
C PHE A 115 -4.96 -5.41 5.77
N LEU A 116 -4.60 -4.84 6.90
CA LEU A 116 -5.17 -5.20 8.18
C LEU A 116 -6.10 -4.08 8.62
N ILE A 117 -7.39 -4.36 8.70
CA ILE A 117 -8.40 -3.44 9.20
C ILE A 117 -8.58 -3.74 10.69
N VAL A 118 -8.36 -2.72 11.50
CA VAL A 118 -8.56 -2.71 12.96
C VAL A 118 -9.50 -1.56 13.32
N ALA A 119 -10.00 -1.56 14.55
CA ALA A 119 -10.84 -0.46 15.05
C ALA A 119 -10.12 0.89 14.85
N GLY A 120 -10.73 1.76 14.04
CA GLY A 120 -10.25 3.11 13.74
C GLY A 120 -9.03 3.22 12.79
N ALA A 121 -8.54 2.14 12.19
CA ALA A 121 -7.43 2.23 11.23
C ALA A 121 -7.35 1.08 10.22
N LEU A 122 -6.88 1.40 9.02
CA LEU A 122 -6.37 0.44 8.04
C LEU A 122 -4.84 0.49 8.04
N VAL A 123 -4.20 -0.65 8.24
CA VAL A 123 -2.74 -0.80 8.30
C VAL A 123 -2.29 -1.59 7.08
N ARG A 124 -1.35 -1.05 6.32
CA ARG A 124 -0.71 -1.72 5.20
C ARG A 124 0.51 -2.48 5.68
N LEU A 125 0.57 -3.76 5.32
CA LEU A 125 1.62 -4.69 5.68
C LEU A 125 2.23 -5.26 4.39
N PRO A 126 3.57 -5.37 4.28
CA PRO A 126 4.18 -6.05 3.15
C PRO A 126 3.75 -7.52 3.14
N ALA A 127 3.51 -8.13 1.98
CA ALA A 127 3.07 -9.54 1.93
C ALA A 127 4.08 -10.54 2.54
N LYS A 128 5.35 -10.15 2.63
CA LYS A 128 6.42 -10.94 3.26
C LYS A 128 6.72 -10.52 4.71
N ALA A 129 5.87 -9.72 5.35
CA ALA A 129 6.04 -9.45 6.78
C ALA A 129 5.71 -10.74 7.55
N ASP A 130 6.75 -11.49 7.91
CA ASP A 130 6.67 -12.66 8.77
C ASP A 130 6.94 -12.19 10.21
N GLY A 131 5.90 -11.71 10.89
CA GLY A 131 5.90 -11.44 12.34
C GLY A 131 6.98 -10.49 12.89
N GLY A 132 7.77 -9.84 12.04
CA GLY A 132 8.86 -8.93 12.43
C GLY A 132 8.45 -7.46 12.37
N VAL A 133 9.26 -6.62 13.03
CA VAL A 133 9.08 -5.16 13.20
C VAL A 133 8.50 -4.50 11.94
N LEU A 134 7.33 -3.88 12.10
CA LEU A 134 6.58 -3.18 11.07
C LEU A 134 7.18 -1.80 10.77
N THR A 135 8.42 -1.76 10.31
CA THR A 135 9.15 -0.50 10.06
C THR A 135 8.61 0.31 8.88
N ASP A 136 7.77 -0.29 8.03
CA ASP A 136 7.32 0.32 6.78
C ASP A 136 5.81 0.15 6.54
N SER A 137 5.05 0.10 7.65
CA SER A 137 3.59 0.04 7.61
C SER A 137 3.00 1.43 7.44
N LEU A 138 2.27 1.65 6.35
CA LEU A 138 1.46 2.85 6.23
C LEU A 138 0.14 2.63 6.98
N ARG A 139 -0.15 3.53 7.91
CA ARG A 139 -1.42 3.58 8.62
C ARG A 139 -2.33 4.65 8.02
N VAL A 140 -3.55 4.25 7.72
CA VAL A 140 -4.63 5.14 7.31
C VAL A 140 -5.66 5.12 8.44
N GLU A 141 -5.78 6.21 9.17
CA GLU A 141 -6.81 6.34 10.22
C GLU A 141 -8.20 6.29 9.58
N ILE A 142 -9.19 5.77 10.29
CA ILE A 142 -10.59 5.73 9.86
C ILE A 142 -11.40 6.48 10.90
N ASP A 143 -11.85 7.67 10.54
CA ASP A 143 -12.57 8.56 11.44
C ASP A 143 -14.08 8.24 11.44
N ALA A 144 -14.82 8.65 12.46
CA ALA A 144 -16.26 8.34 12.59
C ALA A 144 -17.14 8.90 11.44
N GLY A 145 -16.63 9.84 10.64
CA GLY A 145 -17.28 10.37 9.45
C GLY A 145 -16.78 9.77 8.13
N ASP A 146 -15.79 8.88 8.17
CA ASP A 146 -15.27 8.21 6.98
C ASP A 146 -16.25 7.11 6.56
N THR A 147 -16.43 6.97 5.25
CA THR A 147 -17.24 5.90 4.65
C THR A 147 -16.33 4.84 4.05
N VAL A 148 -16.61 3.58 4.39
CA VAL A 148 -15.95 2.43 3.80
C VAL A 148 -16.86 1.84 2.74
N GLN A 149 -16.40 1.87 1.49
CA GLN A 149 -17.14 1.34 0.35
C GLN A 149 -16.46 0.09 -0.18
N LEU A 150 -17.25 -0.97 -0.37
CA LEU A 150 -16.83 -2.17 -1.08
C LEU A 150 -17.46 -2.17 -2.46
N ARG A 151 -16.65 -2.34 -3.51
CA ARG A 151 -17.09 -2.38 -4.91
C ARG A 151 -16.75 -3.71 -5.54
N VAL A 152 -17.69 -4.39 -6.17
CA VAL A 152 -17.36 -5.60 -6.94
C VAL A 152 -16.68 -5.19 -8.26
N ILE A 153 -15.47 -5.71 -8.52
CA ILE A 153 -14.70 -5.39 -9.73
C ILE A 153 -14.74 -6.58 -10.72
N GLY A 154 -14.95 -7.79 -10.21
CA GLY A 154 -15.14 -9.01 -11.01
C GLY A 154 -15.44 -10.19 -10.09
N THR A 155 -15.39 -11.41 -10.64
CA THR A 155 -15.78 -12.63 -9.90
C THR A 155 -14.85 -13.01 -8.74
N GLN A 156 -13.59 -12.55 -8.78
CA GLN A 156 -12.55 -12.86 -7.78
C GLN A 156 -11.91 -11.62 -7.16
N TRP A 157 -12.42 -10.43 -7.48
CA TRP A 157 -11.83 -9.16 -7.07
C TRP A 157 -12.89 -8.18 -6.61
N ALA A 158 -12.65 -7.62 -5.43
CA ALA A 158 -13.39 -6.49 -4.89
C ALA A 158 -12.46 -5.28 -4.71
N GLY A 159 -13.03 -4.09 -4.74
CA GLY A 159 -12.41 -2.83 -4.42
C GLY A 159 -12.79 -2.41 -3.02
N LEU A 160 -11.82 -1.93 -2.25
CA LEU A 160 -12.01 -1.26 -0.98
C LEU A 160 -11.67 0.22 -1.17
N VAL A 161 -12.63 1.10 -0.90
CA VAL A 161 -12.44 2.55 -0.91
C VAL A 161 -12.75 3.08 0.48
N ILE A 162 -11.83 3.85 1.06
CA ILE A 162 -12.10 4.63 2.28
C ILE A 162 -12.16 6.09 1.83
N ALA A 163 -13.33 6.69 1.95
CA ALA A 163 -13.58 8.08 1.58
C ALA A 163 -13.93 8.90 2.82
N ARG A 164 -13.43 10.13 2.89
CA ARG A 164 -13.81 11.09 3.93
C ARG A 164 -15.24 11.57 3.73
N ALA A 165 -15.79 12.26 4.74
CA ALA A 165 -17.12 12.87 4.68
C ALA A 165 -17.31 13.84 3.50
N ASP A 166 -16.23 14.46 3.02
CA ASP A 166 -16.20 15.35 1.84
C ASP A 166 -16.13 14.59 0.49
N SER A 167 -16.27 13.26 0.51
CA SER A 167 -16.11 12.36 -0.64
C SER A 167 -14.68 12.27 -1.21
N SER A 168 -13.68 12.89 -0.57
CA SER A 168 -12.29 12.71 -0.97
C SER A 168 -11.79 11.31 -0.61
N LYS A 169 -11.08 10.67 -1.54
CA LYS A 169 -10.55 9.32 -1.34
C LYS A 169 -9.32 9.36 -0.43
N LYS A 170 -9.41 8.75 0.75
CA LYS A 170 -8.29 8.56 1.70
C LYS A 170 -7.45 7.34 1.29
N PHE A 171 -8.12 6.29 0.83
CA PHE A 171 -7.48 5.04 0.44
C PHE A 171 -8.29 4.29 -0.63
N GLU A 172 -7.61 3.64 -1.57
CA GLU A 172 -8.22 2.72 -2.54
C GLU A 172 -7.31 1.53 -2.78
N ALA A 173 -7.87 0.32 -2.70
CA ALA A 173 -7.19 -0.93 -3.03
C ALA A 173 -8.14 -1.92 -3.71
N GLY A 174 -7.61 -2.80 -4.55
CA GLY A 174 -8.31 -4.01 -4.96
C GLY A 174 -7.85 -5.18 -4.11
N PHE A 175 -8.72 -6.07 -3.67
CA PHE A 175 -8.37 -7.27 -2.90
C PHE A 175 -9.04 -8.51 -3.47
N ALA A 176 -8.42 -9.67 -3.25
CA ALA A 176 -8.97 -10.94 -3.68
C ALA A 176 -10.16 -11.30 -2.78
N CYS A 177 -11.34 -11.46 -3.39
CA CYS A 177 -12.56 -11.83 -2.71
C CYS A 177 -13.52 -12.41 -3.76
N ALA A 178 -14.11 -13.56 -3.49
CA ALA A 178 -15.19 -14.06 -4.34
C ALA A 178 -16.41 -13.15 -4.18
N ASP A 179 -17.18 -12.96 -5.25
CA ASP A 179 -18.39 -12.13 -5.25
C ASP A 179 -19.38 -12.53 -4.13
N ALA A 180 -19.60 -13.84 -3.96
CA ALA A 180 -20.43 -14.40 -2.91
C ALA A 180 -19.95 -14.10 -1.47
N GLU A 181 -18.67 -13.75 -1.29
CA GLU A 181 -18.08 -13.44 0.02
C GLU A 181 -18.06 -11.94 0.34
N VAL A 182 -18.28 -11.07 -0.66
CA VAL A 182 -18.13 -9.61 -0.48
C VAL A 182 -19.08 -9.06 0.58
N ALA A 183 -20.32 -9.54 0.63
CA ALA A 183 -21.29 -9.15 1.64
C ALA A 183 -20.82 -9.52 3.06
N ARG A 184 -20.32 -10.75 3.23
CA ARG A 184 -19.77 -11.22 4.51
C ARG A 184 -18.55 -10.41 4.93
N VAL A 185 -17.63 -10.13 4.01
CA VAL A 185 -16.47 -9.25 4.30
C VAL A 185 -16.95 -7.86 4.71
N GLY A 186 -17.99 -7.32 4.07
CA GLY A 186 -18.59 -6.03 4.42
C GLY A 186 -19.15 -5.98 5.83
N GLU A 187 -19.91 -7.00 6.23
CA GLU A 187 -20.43 -7.13 7.60
C GLU A 187 -19.31 -7.20 8.64
N MET A 188 -18.24 -7.95 8.35
CA MET A 188 -17.12 -8.10 9.27
C MET A 188 -16.29 -6.82 9.37
N ILE A 189 -16.09 -6.09 8.28
CA ILE A 189 -15.49 -4.75 8.31
C ILE A 189 -16.37 -3.79 9.11
N ALA A 190 -17.69 -3.85 8.96
CA ALA A 190 -18.62 -3.00 9.70
C ALA A 190 -18.53 -3.25 11.20
N ALA A 191 -18.46 -4.53 11.61
CA ALA A 191 -18.29 -4.92 12.99
C ALA A 191 -16.97 -4.41 13.59
N VAL A 192 -15.88 -4.42 12.82
CA VAL A 192 -14.55 -3.94 13.28
C VAL A 192 -14.47 -2.43 13.36
N VAL A 193 -14.98 -1.72 12.36
CA VAL A 193 -14.88 -0.25 12.28
C VAL A 193 -15.90 0.43 13.20
N GLY A 194 -17.01 -0.25 13.52
CA GLY A 194 -18.09 0.32 14.34
C GLY A 194 -18.88 1.43 13.62
N GLY A 195 -18.80 1.49 12.29
CA GLY A 195 -19.39 2.55 11.46
C GLY A 195 -20.12 2.00 10.23
N GLY A 196 -20.76 2.91 9.48
CA GLY A 196 -21.56 2.56 8.30
C GLY A 196 -20.69 2.13 7.11
N VAL A 197 -20.58 0.82 6.88
CA VAL A 197 -20.01 0.27 5.63
C VAL A 197 -21.10 0.23 4.57
N ARG A 198 -20.81 0.76 3.38
CA ARG A 198 -21.72 0.70 2.23
C ARG A 198 -21.16 -0.25 1.18
N VAL A 199 -21.88 -1.32 0.89
CA VAL A 199 -21.56 -2.18 -0.25
C VAL A 199 -22.18 -1.53 -1.49
N VAL A 200 -21.34 -1.20 -2.48
CA VAL A 200 -21.74 -0.60 -3.75
C VAL A 200 -21.56 -1.67 -4.83
N TRP A 201 -22.68 -2.14 -5.35
CA TRP A 201 -22.72 -3.09 -6.47
C TRP A 201 -22.45 -2.37 -7.80
#